data_AF-A0A0S3AFZ9-F1
#
_entry.id   AF-A0A0S3AFZ9-F1
#
_cell.length_a   1.000
_cell.length_b   1.000
_cell.length_c   1.000
_cell.angle_alpha   90.00
_cell.angle_beta   90.00
_cell.angle_gamma   90.00
#
_symmetry.space_group_name_H-M   'P 1'
#
loop_
_entity.id
_entity.type
_entity.pdbx_description
1 polymer ?
#
loop_
_entity_poly.entity_id
_entity_poly.type
_entity_poly.pdbx_seq_one_letter_code
_entity_poly.pdbx_strand_id
1 'polypeptide(L)'
;MLQIPQQNMFDRLIWKADDCLLLDDLVFRAMRQKTGKWSGDKHFIFYKIQPLIEQYAHYFRRRCDFQPKNIFELGIFDGGSIVFWHELFKPQKHVACGLGGSHG
;
A
#
# COMPACT_ATOMS: atom_id res chain seq x y z
N MET A 1 -32.20 6.33 -12.07
CA MET A 1 -30.84 6.86 -11.84
C MET A 1 -29.93 5.64 -11.70
N LEU A 2 -29.17 5.29 -12.74
CA LEU A 2 -28.27 4.14 -12.68
C LEU A 2 -27.08 4.52 -11.78
N GLN A 3 -26.94 3.85 -10.64
CA GLN A 3 -25.72 3.93 -9.83
C GLN A 3 -24.61 3.26 -10.65
N ILE A 4 -23.73 4.06 -11.25
CA ILE A 4 -22.45 3.54 -11.75
C ILE A 4 -21.70 3.07 -10.50
N PRO A 5 -21.33 1.78 -10.38
CA PRO A 5 -20.55 1.34 -9.24
C PRO A 5 -19.26 2.16 -9.22
N GLN A 6 -19.09 2.95 -8.16
CA GLN A 6 -17.92 3.78 -8.00
C GLN A 6 -16.73 2.85 -7.76
N GLN A 7 -15.85 2.75 -8.77
CA GLN A 7 -14.69 1.88 -8.75
C GLN A 7 -13.84 2.17 -7.52
N ASN A 8 -13.50 1.14 -6.74
CA ASN A 8 -12.69 1.33 -5.55
C ASN A 8 -11.22 1.42 -5.94
N MET A 9 -10.47 2.35 -5.35
CA MET A 9 -9.03 2.46 -5.58
C MET A 9 -8.26 1.16 -5.28
N PHE A 10 -8.73 0.33 -4.33
CA PHE A 10 -8.14 -0.97 -4.01
C PHE A 10 -8.46 -2.06 -5.04
N ASP A 11 -9.39 -1.83 -5.98
CA ASP A 11 -9.64 -2.77 -7.08
C ASP A 11 -8.47 -2.82 -8.09
N ARG A 12 -7.51 -1.88 -7.98
CA ARG A 12 -6.23 -1.88 -8.70
C ARG A 12 -5.21 -2.89 -8.14
N LEU A 13 -5.46 -3.43 -6.95
CA LEU A 13 -4.55 -4.38 -6.29
C LEU A 13 -4.68 -5.77 -6.89
N ILE A 14 -3.54 -6.35 -7.28
CA ILE A 14 -3.48 -7.71 -7.84
C ILE A 14 -2.44 -8.53 -7.07
N TRP A 15 -2.89 -9.60 -6.42
CA TRP A 15 -1.99 -10.58 -5.80
C TRP A 15 -1.49 -11.58 -6.85
N LYS A 16 -0.17 -11.72 -6.99
CA LYS A 16 0.48 -12.73 -7.85
C LYS A 16 0.98 -13.94 -7.06
N ALA A 17 1.26 -13.74 -5.77
CA ALA A 17 1.61 -14.75 -4.78
C ALA A 17 1.35 -14.17 -3.38
N ASP A 18 1.47 -14.97 -2.32
CA ASP A 18 1.19 -14.57 -0.94
C ASP A 18 2.00 -13.35 -0.47
N ASP A 19 3.23 -13.16 -0.99
CA ASP A 19 4.11 -12.02 -0.68
C ASP A 19 4.30 -11.06 -1.87
N CYS A 20 3.58 -11.23 -2.97
CA CYS A 20 3.74 -10.42 -4.19
C CYS A 20 2.45 -9.70 -4.55
N LEU A 21 2.42 -8.41 -4.23
CA LEU A 21 1.32 -7.49 -4.52
C LEU A 21 1.71 -6.54 -5.65
N LEU A 22 0.83 -6.42 -6.64
CA LEU A 22 0.92 -5.40 -7.67
C LEU A 22 -0.07 -4.27 -7.39
N LEU A 23 0.35 -3.06 -7.68
CA LEU A 23 -0.49 -1.87 -7.79
C LEU A 23 -0.03 -1.13 -9.06
N ASP A 24 -0.84 -1.22 -10.10
CA ASP A 24 -0.48 -0.80 -11.46
C ASP A 24 0.84 -1.41 -11.94
N ASP A 25 1.87 -0.60 -12.20
CA ASP A 25 3.22 -1.01 -12.63
C ASP A 25 4.19 -1.23 -11.47
N LEU A 26 3.74 -1.04 -10.23
CA LEU A 26 4.56 -1.17 -9.03
C LEU A 26 4.46 -2.57 -8.43
N VAL A 27 5.61 -3.12 -8.03
CA VAL A 27 5.71 -4.40 -7.33
C VAL A 27 6.02 -4.16 -5.85
N PHE A 28 5.21 -4.75 -4.98
CA PHE A 28 5.41 -4.74 -3.54
C PHE A 28 5.65 -6.15 -3.03
N ARG A 29 6.71 -6.31 -2.25
CA ARG A 29 6.92 -7.50 -1.44
C ARG A 29 6.25 -7.33 -0.09
N ALA A 30 5.09 -7.96 0.09
CA ALA A 30 4.25 -7.86 1.28
C ALA A 30 4.71 -8.86 2.34
N MET A 31 5.19 -8.38 3.48
CA MET A 31 5.71 -9.24 4.55
C MET A 31 5.56 -8.64 5.94
N ARG A 32 5.57 -9.48 6.98
CA ARG A 32 5.57 -9.01 8.39
C ARG A 32 6.95 -8.54 8.82
N GLN A 33 7.97 -9.25 8.38
CA GLN A 33 9.37 -9.07 8.71
C GLN A 33 10.19 -9.53 7.51
N LYS A 34 11.42 -9.05 7.38
CA LYS A 34 12.29 -9.39 6.24
C LYS A 34 12.70 -10.86 6.32
N THR A 35 12.05 -11.70 5.52
CA THR A 35 12.27 -13.16 5.52
C THR A 35 12.45 -13.70 4.12
N GLY A 36 13.29 -14.73 3.97
CA GLY A 36 13.41 -15.50 2.74
C GLY A 36 14.06 -14.75 1.56
N LYS A 37 14.35 -15.50 0.50
CA LYS A 37 14.86 -14.97 -0.76
C LYS A 37 13.69 -14.46 -1.60
N TRP A 38 13.90 -13.33 -2.26
CA TRP A 38 12.97 -12.81 -3.27
C TRP A 38 13.47 -13.22 -4.65
N SER A 39 12.59 -13.79 -5.46
CA SER A 39 12.88 -14.21 -6.85
C SER A 39 12.18 -13.35 -7.90
N GLY A 40 11.43 -12.33 -7.49
CA GLY A 40 10.78 -11.39 -8.40
C GLY A 40 11.70 -10.24 -8.82
N ASP A 41 11.14 -9.32 -9.61
CA ASP A 41 11.85 -8.13 -10.10
C ASP A 41 12.08 -7.06 -9.00
N LYS A 42 12.52 -5.87 -9.43
CA LYS A 42 12.63 -4.68 -8.58
C LYS A 42 11.30 -4.42 -7.88
N HIS A 43 11.34 -4.22 -6.57
CA HIS A 43 10.16 -4.10 -5.73
C HIS A 43 10.38 -3.14 -4.58
N PHE A 44 9.27 -2.69 -3.98
CA PHE A 44 9.24 -2.02 -2.70
C PHE A 44 8.99 -3.03 -1.58
N ILE A 45 9.71 -2.90 -0.47
CA ILE A 45 9.43 -3.68 0.74
C ILE A 45 8.21 -3.08 1.43
N PHE A 46 7.15 -3.88 1.59
CA PHE A 46 5.94 -3.45 2.27
C PHE A 46 5.70 -4.27 3.52
N TYR A 47 5.96 -3.66 4.70
CA TYR A 47 5.80 -4.31 6.00
C TYR A 47 4.33 -4.41 6.43
N LYS A 48 3.52 -5.03 5.58
CA LYS A 48 2.08 -5.29 5.74
C LYS A 48 1.81 -6.64 5.09
N ILE A 49 1.21 -7.56 5.84
CA ILE A 49 0.79 -8.86 5.31
C ILE A 49 -0.55 -8.74 4.57
N GLN A 50 -0.81 -9.67 3.65
CA GLN A 50 -2.04 -9.69 2.86
C GLN A 50 -3.33 -9.50 3.68
N PRO A 51 -3.56 -10.21 4.81
CA PRO A 51 -4.79 -10.03 5.60
C PRO A 51 -5.00 -8.59 6.09
N LEU A 52 -3.93 -7.86 6.39
CA LEU A 52 -4.03 -6.46 6.83
C LEU A 52 -4.40 -5.54 5.67
N ILE A 53 -3.87 -5.79 4.48
CA ILE A 53 -4.17 -5.02 3.27
C ILE A 53 -5.62 -5.27 2.82
N GLU A 54 -6.10 -6.51 2.95
CA GLU A 54 -7.50 -6.87 2.70
C GLU A 54 -8.46 -6.17 3.66
N GLN A 55 -8.07 -6.00 4.93
CA GLN A 55 -8.85 -5.20 5.88
C GLN A 55 -8.94 -3.72 5.45
N TYR A 56 -7.85 -3.15 4.91
CA TYR A 56 -7.88 -1.80 4.34
C TYR A 56 -8.84 -1.74 3.14
N ALA A 57 -8.72 -2.68 2.19
CA ALA A 57 -9.60 -2.75 1.02
C ALA A 57 -11.08 -2.85 1.44
N HIS A 58 -11.40 -3.72 2.41
CA HIS A 58 -12.76 -3.87 2.93
C HIS A 58 -13.27 -2.58 3.59
N TYR A 59 -12.43 -1.88 4.35
CA TYR A 59 -12.80 -0.60 4.96
C TYR A 59 -13.08 0.47 3.90
N PHE A 60 -12.19 0.64 2.92
CA PHE A 60 -12.32 1.68 1.90
C PHE A 60 -13.37 1.38 0.84
N ARG A 61 -13.77 0.11 0.64
CA ARG A 61 -14.95 -0.25 -0.17
C ARG A 61 -16.24 0.41 0.28
N ARG A 62 -16.33 0.78 1.56
CA ARG A 62 -17.50 1.49 2.11
C ARG A 62 -17.37 3.01 2.05
N ARG A 63 -16.27 3.53 1.48
CA ARG A 63 -15.91 4.95 1.43
C ARG A 63 -15.25 5.30 0.10
N CYS A 64 -15.92 4.99 -1.02
CA CYS A 64 -15.37 5.25 -2.36
C CYS A 64 -15.20 6.76 -2.67
N ASP A 65 -15.78 7.63 -1.87
CA ASP A 65 -15.64 9.09 -1.88
C ASP A 65 -14.43 9.60 -1.10
N PHE A 66 -13.74 8.74 -0.34
CA PHE A 66 -12.59 9.13 0.46
C PHE A 66 -11.36 9.36 -0.42
N GLN A 67 -11.05 10.63 -0.69
CA GLN A 67 -9.87 11.06 -1.42
C GLN A 67 -9.04 12.05 -0.57
N PRO A 68 -8.06 11.56 0.23
CA PRO A 68 -7.28 12.44 1.10
C PRO A 68 -6.36 13.33 0.25
N LYS A 69 -6.49 14.66 0.41
CA LYS A 69 -5.58 15.61 -0.25
C LYS A 69 -4.20 15.65 0.40
N ASN A 70 -4.15 15.37 1.71
CA ASN A 70 -2.93 15.39 2.50
C ASN A 70 -2.84 14.11 3.32
N ILE A 71 -1.68 13.45 3.29
CA ILE A 71 -1.37 12.26 4.09
C ILE A 71 -0.19 12.61 5.00
N PHE A 72 -0.35 12.32 6.29
CA PHE A 72 0.74 12.34 7.27
C PHE A 72 0.95 10.93 7.80
N GLU A 73 2.14 10.38 7.61
CA GLU A 73 2.48 9.01 7.95
C GLU A 73 3.60 8.97 8.99
N LEU A 74 3.45 8.09 9.99
CA LEU A 74 4.44 7.86 11.05
C LEU A 74 4.95 6.42 10.97
N GLY A 75 6.27 6.23 11.08
CA GLY A 75 6.89 4.91 11.16
C GLY A 75 7.11 4.24 9.79
N ILE A 76 7.79 4.94 8.88
CA ILE A 76 7.97 4.52 7.48
C ILE A 76 8.90 3.32 7.26
N PHE A 77 9.84 3.09 8.17
CA PHE A 77 10.91 2.09 8.06
C PHE A 77 11.57 2.08 6.66
N ASP A 78 11.41 1.05 5.81
CA ASP A 78 11.98 1.00 4.44
C ASP A 78 11.17 1.76 3.37
N GLY A 79 10.14 2.51 3.76
CA GLY A 79 9.45 3.46 2.89
C GLY A 79 8.44 2.90 1.89
N GLY A 80 8.27 1.57 1.78
CA GLY A 80 7.31 1.00 0.82
C GLY A 80 5.85 1.37 1.11
N SER A 81 5.49 1.67 2.36
CA SER A 81 4.16 2.21 2.69
C SER A 81 3.93 3.61 2.13
N ILE A 82 4.99 4.44 2.02
CA ILE A 82 4.91 5.77 1.41
C ILE A 82 4.47 5.62 -0.04
N VAL A 83 5.15 4.75 -0.79
CA VAL A 83 4.85 4.49 -2.19
C VAL A 83 3.45 3.93 -2.36
N PHE A 84 3.06 2.96 -1.51
CA PHE A 84 1.73 2.37 -1.54
C PHE A 84 0.62 3.41 -1.37
N TRP A 85 0.67 4.25 -0.33
CA TRP A 85 -0.37 5.25 -0.10
C TRP A 85 -0.35 6.36 -1.12
N HIS A 86 0.84 6.79 -1.56
CA HIS A 86 0.97 7.81 -2.59
C HIS A 86 0.36 7.35 -3.91
N GLU A 87 0.65 6.12 -4.34
CA GLU A 87 0.14 5.59 -5.60
C GLU A 87 -1.37 5.33 -5.57
N LEU A 88 -1.87 4.87 -4.41
CA LEU A 88 -3.28 4.56 -4.24
C LEU A 88 -4.16 5.82 -4.21
N PHE A 89 -3.74 6.85 -3.46
CA PHE A 89 -4.54 8.05 -3.22
C PHE A 89 -4.11 9.28 -4.01
N LYS A 90 -2.95 9.28 -4.67
CA LYS A 90 -2.40 10.43 -5.42
C LYS A 90 -2.59 11.76 -4.67
N PRO A 91 -2.18 11.87 -3.40
CA PRO A 91 -2.43 13.05 -2.59
C PRO A 91 -1.63 14.25 -3.14
N GLN A 92 -2.12 15.46 -2.87
CA GLN A 92 -1.38 16.69 -3.18
C GLN A 92 -0.12 16.81 -2.31
N LYS A 93 -0.17 16.28 -1.09
CA LYS A 93 0.95 16.26 -0.16
C LYS A 93 0.98 14.97 0.65
N HIS A 94 2.14 14.34 0.71
CA HIS A 94 2.39 13.18 1.57
C HIS A 94 3.66 13.46 2.37
N VAL A 95 3.51 13.64 3.67
CA VAL A 95 4.63 13.81 4.61
C VAL A 95 4.76 12.54 5.41
N ALA A 96 5.95 11.97 5.43
CA ALA A 96 6.19 10.70 6.08
C ALA A 96 7.42 10.80 6.98
N CYS A 97 7.27 10.43 8.25
CA CYS A 97 8.31 10.59 9.27
C CYS A 97 8.80 9.22 9.77
N GLY A 98 10.11 9.03 9.75
CA GLY A 98 10.76 7.92 10.44
C GLY A 98 10.85 8.20 11.94
N LEU A 99 10.60 7.18 12.75
CA LEU A 99 10.91 7.19 14.18
C LEU A 99 12.32 6.58 14.28
N GLY A 100 13.34 7.44 14.39
CA GLY A 100 14.75 7.03 14.30
C GLY A 100 15.12 5.89 15.26
N GLY A 101 15.80 4.89 14.71
CA GLY A 101 16.45 3.78 15.40
C GLY A 101 17.50 3.19 14.46
N SER A 102 18.74 3.06 14.95
CA SER A 102 19.89 2.59 14.17
C SER A 102 19.55 1.33 13.37
N HIS A 103 19.64 1.43 12.04
CA HIS A 103 19.62 0.27 11.18
C HIS A 103 20.94 -0.46 11.43
N GLY A 104 20.87 -1.63 12.07
CA GLY A 104 21.99 -2.54 12.22
C GLY A 104 22.34 -3.23 10.90
#